data_AF-A0A7S2RPX8-F1
#
_entry.id   AF-A0A7S2RPX8-F1
#
_cell.length_a   1.000
_cell.length_b   1.000
_cell.length_c   1.000
_cell.angle_alpha   90.00
_cell.angle_beta   90.00
_cell.angle_gamma   90.00
#
_symmetry.space_group_name_H-M   'P 1'
#
loop_
_entity.id
_entity.type
_entity.pdbx_description
1 polymer ?
#
loop_
_entity_poly.entity_id
_entity_poly.type
_entity_poly.pdbx_seq_one_letter_code
_entity_poly.pdbx_strand_id
1 'polypeptide(L)'
;MMSKAVKESKEVVKYVQKSEKAEPKFSFYINIHVLDKKQLIKAAVDSSKMVPKFMSDFTASLGASVVSDESIIGQITDELLKEFPAEMEKAGVLTEFEQVFTKGTMAVLRCSIMSIDFAKAIRAEKGEEGIMHYQNMIDGMKYFDMSDDEIASTMGEVELDMLKEFPEEIGNELKAEFEKEGLKVNVECKTEEEQAKFLFDYMKEHMS
;
A
#
# COMPACT_ATOMS: atom_id res chain seq x y z
N MET A 1 25.16 -33.64 5.60
CA MET A 1 25.91 -32.37 5.66
C MET A 1 25.09 -31.29 4.99
N MET A 2 24.21 -30.64 5.75
CA MET A 2 23.49 -29.44 5.31
C MET A 2 24.30 -28.22 5.77
N SER A 3 24.82 -27.42 4.85
CA SER A 3 25.25 -26.03 5.13
C SER A 3 25.87 -25.41 3.88
N LYS A 4 25.08 -24.58 3.18
CA LYS A 4 25.52 -23.31 2.56
C LYS A 4 24.41 -22.57 1.82
N ALA A 5 23.25 -23.19 1.56
CA ALA A 5 22.16 -22.57 0.79
C ALA A 5 21.11 -21.79 1.61
N VAL A 6 21.34 -21.52 2.90
CA VAL A 6 20.38 -20.79 3.77
C VAL A 6 21.02 -19.51 4.34
N LYS A 7 21.80 -18.79 3.52
CA LYS A 7 22.52 -17.59 3.97
C LYS A 7 22.32 -16.33 3.13
N GLU A 8 21.35 -16.32 2.22
CA GLU A 8 21.11 -15.16 1.33
C GLU A 8 19.72 -14.52 1.47
N SER A 9 18.94 -14.83 2.52
CA SER A 9 17.64 -14.18 2.78
C SER A 9 17.74 -12.90 3.64
N LYS A 10 18.77 -12.08 3.44
CA LYS A 10 18.93 -10.79 4.13
C LYS A 10 19.55 -9.71 3.24
N GLU A 11 18.83 -9.34 2.19
CA GLU A 11 18.87 -7.96 1.70
C GLU A 11 17.43 -7.48 1.64
N VAL A 12 17.01 -6.76 2.68
CA VAL A 12 15.80 -5.95 2.67
C VAL A 12 16.04 -4.88 1.61
N VAL A 13 15.39 -5.01 0.45
CA VAL A 13 15.46 -4.00 -0.60
C VAL A 13 14.74 -2.75 -0.08
N LYS A 14 15.53 -1.82 0.46
CA LYS A 14 15.07 -0.49 0.85
C LYS A 14 14.85 0.35 -0.41
N TYR A 15 13.63 0.33 -0.95
CA TYR A 15 13.19 1.37 -1.89
C TYR A 15 12.91 2.65 -1.11
N VAL A 16 13.98 3.36 -0.78
CA VAL A 16 13.93 4.61 -0.04
C VAL A 16 14.27 5.74 -1.00
N GLN A 17 13.26 6.49 -1.45
CA GLN A 17 13.49 7.89 -1.79
C GLN A 17 13.76 8.62 -0.46
N LYS A 18 15.04 8.72 -0.13
CA LYS A 18 15.51 9.21 1.17
C LYS A 18 15.21 10.71 1.31
N SER A 19 14.07 11.04 1.90
CA SER A 19 13.85 12.40 2.43
C SER A 19 14.58 12.54 3.78
N GLU A 20 15.24 13.66 4.01
CA GLU A 20 15.98 13.89 5.26
C GLU A 20 15.00 14.01 6.45
N LYS A 21 14.98 12.99 7.34
CA LYS A 21 14.55 13.08 8.76
C LYS A 21 13.18 13.73 9.08
N ALA A 22 12.22 13.77 8.17
CA ALA A 22 10.85 14.12 8.55
C ALA A 22 10.21 12.93 9.30
N GLU A 23 9.52 13.20 10.42
CA GLU A 23 8.64 12.19 11.01
C GLU A 23 7.41 12.03 10.12
N PRO A 24 6.92 10.79 9.89
CA PRO A 24 5.73 10.58 9.08
C PRO A 24 4.51 11.23 9.75
N LYS A 25 3.66 11.87 8.94
CA LYS A 25 2.37 12.42 9.40
C LYS A 25 1.43 11.32 9.88
N PHE A 26 1.47 10.17 9.20
CA PHE A 26 0.64 9.01 9.50
C PHE A 26 1.33 7.74 9.03
N SER A 27 1.08 6.61 9.69
CA SER A 27 1.60 5.31 9.28
C SER A 27 0.57 4.21 9.52
N PHE A 28 0.53 3.26 8.60
CA PHE A 28 -0.34 2.09 8.67
C PHE A 28 0.34 0.89 8.01
N TYR A 29 -0.27 -0.28 8.17
CA TYR A 29 0.25 -1.56 7.69
C TYR A 29 -0.71 -2.17 6.69
N ILE A 30 -0.18 -2.62 5.56
CA ILE A 30 -0.89 -3.36 4.52
C ILE A 30 -0.54 -4.83 4.70
N ASN A 31 -1.51 -5.63 5.13
CA ASN A 31 -1.37 -7.07 5.31
C ASN A 31 -1.91 -7.77 4.06
N ILE A 32 -1.04 -8.49 3.37
CA ILE A 32 -1.37 -9.20 2.12
C ILE A 32 -1.22 -10.69 2.37
N HIS A 33 -2.30 -11.43 2.18
CA HIS A 33 -2.31 -12.89 2.28
C HIS A 33 -2.85 -13.53 1.01
N VAL A 34 -2.02 -14.31 0.35
CA VAL A 34 -2.39 -15.10 -0.83
C VAL A 34 -3.18 -16.34 -0.42
N LEU A 35 -4.45 -16.41 -0.82
CA LEU A 35 -5.38 -17.50 -0.46
C LEU A 35 -5.29 -18.70 -1.40
N ASP A 36 -4.95 -18.48 -2.68
CA ASP A 36 -4.82 -19.56 -3.67
C ASP A 36 -3.55 -19.41 -4.52
N LYS A 37 -2.48 -20.06 -4.06
CA LYS A 37 -1.20 -20.08 -4.79
C LYS A 37 -1.27 -20.76 -6.15
N LYS A 38 -2.18 -21.72 -6.35
CA LYS A 38 -2.30 -22.43 -7.63
C LYS A 38 -2.86 -21.49 -8.70
N GLN A 39 -3.76 -20.59 -8.32
CA GLN A 39 -4.26 -19.55 -9.21
C GLN A 39 -3.15 -18.56 -9.58
N LEU A 40 -2.32 -18.14 -8.63
CA LEU A 40 -1.16 -17.28 -8.93
C LEU A 40 -0.15 -17.93 -9.86
N ILE A 41 0.25 -19.18 -9.59
CA ILE A 41 1.19 -19.91 -10.45
C ILE A 41 0.58 -20.08 -11.84
N LYS A 42 -0.72 -20.41 -11.93
CA LYS A 42 -1.41 -20.54 -13.21
C LYS A 42 -1.47 -19.20 -13.96
N ALA A 43 -1.81 -18.11 -13.28
CA ALA A 43 -1.86 -16.77 -13.85
C ALA A 43 -0.48 -16.34 -14.38
N ALA A 44 0.58 -16.61 -13.63
CA ALA A 44 1.96 -16.32 -14.02
C ALA A 44 2.42 -17.13 -15.25
N VAL A 45 2.11 -18.42 -15.29
CA VAL A 45 2.46 -19.31 -16.41
C VAL A 45 1.63 -19.01 -17.67
N ASP A 46 0.34 -18.70 -17.52
CA ASP A 46 -0.55 -18.40 -18.65
C ASP A 46 -0.28 -17.02 -19.30
N SER A 47 0.62 -16.20 -18.72
CA SER A 47 1.35 -15.01 -19.26
C SER A 47 0.61 -14.04 -20.19
N SER A 48 -0.72 -14.11 -20.29
CA SER A 48 -1.47 -13.37 -21.31
C SER A 48 -2.82 -12.82 -20.84
N LYS A 49 -3.35 -13.19 -19.66
CA LYS A 49 -4.73 -12.81 -19.27
C LYS A 49 -5.07 -12.60 -17.78
N MET A 50 -4.16 -12.83 -16.83
CA MET A 50 -4.53 -12.90 -15.40
C MET A 50 -3.51 -12.26 -14.43
N VAL A 51 -2.59 -11.45 -14.94
CA VAL A 51 -1.60 -10.79 -14.07
C VAL A 51 -1.85 -9.29 -14.17
N PRO A 52 -2.02 -8.59 -13.03
CA PRO A 52 -2.23 -7.15 -13.02
C PRO A 52 -1.25 -6.44 -13.92
N LYS A 53 -1.69 -5.42 -14.67
CA LYS A 53 -0.81 -4.67 -15.58
C LYS A 53 0.45 -4.16 -14.87
N PHE A 54 0.33 -3.76 -13.61
CA PHE A 54 1.46 -3.34 -12.79
C PHE A 54 2.42 -4.50 -12.47
N MET A 55 1.94 -5.74 -12.43
CA MET A 55 2.73 -6.97 -12.31
C MET A 55 3.07 -7.61 -13.67
N SER A 56 3.05 -6.90 -14.79
CA SER A 56 3.39 -7.51 -16.08
C SER A 56 4.81 -8.13 -16.10
N ASP A 57 5.76 -7.54 -15.36
CA ASP A 57 7.12 -8.06 -15.17
C ASP A 57 7.17 -9.38 -14.34
N PHE A 58 6.14 -9.65 -13.51
CA PHE A 58 6.00 -10.87 -12.70
C PHE A 58 5.98 -12.15 -13.57
N THR A 59 5.31 -12.08 -14.72
CA THR A 59 5.12 -13.23 -15.64
C THR A 59 6.42 -13.72 -16.26
N ALA A 60 7.39 -12.84 -16.49
CA ALA A 60 8.68 -13.19 -17.10
C ALA A 60 9.59 -13.97 -16.13
N SER A 61 9.40 -13.78 -14.82
CA SER A 61 10.29 -14.34 -13.79
C SER A 61 9.83 -15.70 -13.25
N LEU A 62 8.53 -16.02 -13.35
CA LEU A 62 7.91 -17.24 -12.83
C LEU A 62 7.87 -18.37 -13.87
N GLY A 63 9.02 -18.65 -14.49
CA GLY A 63 9.22 -19.87 -15.27
C GLY A 63 8.95 -21.11 -14.40
N ALA A 64 8.41 -22.17 -15.02
CA ALA A 64 7.81 -23.43 -14.51
C ALA A 64 8.54 -24.27 -13.43
N SER A 65 9.32 -23.64 -12.56
CA SER A 65 10.02 -24.24 -11.43
C SER A 65 9.14 -24.19 -10.17
N VAL A 66 9.44 -25.05 -9.19
CA VAL A 66 8.75 -25.08 -7.90
C VAL A 66 9.08 -23.80 -7.15
N VAL A 67 8.21 -22.80 -7.26
CA VAL A 67 8.37 -21.52 -6.58
C VAL A 67 7.85 -21.67 -5.15
N SER A 68 8.67 -21.31 -4.16
CA SER A 68 8.24 -21.26 -2.75
C SER A 68 7.18 -20.20 -2.55
N ASP A 69 6.30 -20.43 -1.58
CA ASP A 69 5.23 -19.49 -1.23
C ASP A 69 5.81 -18.09 -0.89
N GLU A 70 6.97 -18.06 -0.21
CA GLU A 70 7.72 -16.83 0.10
C GLU A 70 8.21 -16.08 -1.14
N SER A 71 8.59 -16.80 -2.21
CA SER A 71 9.05 -16.16 -3.45
C SER A 71 7.89 -15.50 -4.20
N ILE A 72 6.71 -16.14 -4.19
CA ILE A 72 5.51 -15.58 -4.84
C ILE A 72 5.10 -14.30 -4.14
N ILE A 73 4.94 -14.33 -2.81
CA ILE A 73 4.52 -13.13 -2.08
C ILE A 73 5.60 -12.04 -2.14
N GLY A 74 6.88 -12.41 -2.08
CA GLY A 74 8.00 -11.48 -2.21
C GLY A 74 7.96 -10.69 -3.52
N GLN A 75 7.68 -11.37 -4.64
CA GLN A 75 7.57 -10.69 -5.93
C GLN A 75 6.33 -9.78 -6.03
N ILE A 76 5.18 -10.20 -5.46
CA ILE A 76 3.99 -9.34 -5.39
C ILE A 76 4.31 -8.07 -4.59
N THR A 77 4.98 -8.21 -3.45
CA THR A 77 5.36 -7.08 -2.63
C THR A 77 6.43 -6.22 -3.28
N ASP A 78 7.41 -6.80 -3.96
CA ASP A 78 8.44 -6.05 -4.69
C ASP A 78 7.84 -5.15 -5.77
N GLU A 79 6.84 -5.65 -6.51
CA GLU A 79 6.16 -4.83 -7.53
C GLU A 79 5.32 -3.73 -6.90
N LEU A 80 4.59 -4.03 -5.82
CA LEU A 80 3.87 -3.00 -5.07
C LEU A 80 4.83 -1.92 -4.55
N LEU A 81 5.98 -2.30 -4.01
CA LEU A 81 6.99 -1.35 -3.52
C LEU A 81 7.60 -0.50 -4.64
N LYS A 82 7.55 -0.95 -5.89
CA LYS A 82 8.07 -0.23 -7.05
C LYS A 82 7.05 0.74 -7.64
N GLU A 83 5.82 0.29 -7.88
CA GLU A 83 4.82 1.06 -8.63
C GLU A 83 3.93 1.91 -7.71
N PHE A 84 3.56 1.38 -6.54
CA PHE A 84 2.58 2.02 -5.68
C PHE A 84 3.04 3.39 -5.14
N PRO A 85 4.30 3.59 -4.66
CA PRO A 85 4.74 4.92 -4.24
C PRO A 85 4.64 5.97 -5.36
N ALA A 86 4.91 5.58 -6.61
CA ALA A 86 4.85 6.48 -7.76
C ALA A 86 3.41 6.87 -8.11
N GLU A 87 2.45 5.94 -8.01
CA GLU A 87 1.02 6.25 -8.16
C GLU A 87 0.52 7.18 -7.05
N MET A 88 0.94 6.94 -5.80
CA MET A 88 0.60 7.82 -4.67
C MET A 88 1.17 9.23 -4.86
N GLU A 89 2.41 9.34 -5.34
CA GLU A 89 3.03 10.65 -5.63
C GLU A 89 2.29 11.39 -6.75
N LYS A 90 1.81 10.68 -7.78
CA LYS A 90 0.94 11.26 -8.83
C LYS A 90 -0.38 11.77 -8.23
N ALA A 91 -0.94 11.08 -7.24
CA ALA A 91 -2.10 11.55 -6.48
C ALA A 91 -1.76 12.67 -5.48
N GLY A 92 -0.48 13.02 -5.30
CA GLY A 92 -0.05 14.09 -4.39
C GLY A 92 0.26 13.61 -2.97
N VAL A 93 0.42 12.31 -2.76
CA VAL A 93 0.76 11.73 -1.47
C VAL A 93 2.18 11.18 -1.52
N LEU A 94 3.09 11.83 -0.82
CA LEU A 94 4.46 11.32 -0.66
C LEU A 94 4.46 10.24 0.41
N THR A 95 4.91 9.05 0.02
CA THR A 95 4.86 7.85 0.85
C THR A 95 6.21 7.15 0.88
N GLU A 96 6.52 6.52 2.00
CA GLU A 96 7.60 5.57 2.16
C GLU A 96 7.00 4.19 2.44
N PHE A 97 7.44 3.17 1.71
CA PHE A 97 7.01 1.81 1.93
C PHE A 97 8.17 0.92 2.38
N GLU A 98 7.91 0.07 3.37
CA GLU A 98 8.87 -0.90 3.88
C GLU A 98 8.21 -2.25 4.08
N GLN A 99 8.79 -3.33 3.55
CA GLN A 99 8.37 -4.68 3.89
C GLN A 99 8.91 -5.06 5.28
N VAL A 100 8.02 -5.14 6.27
CA VAL A 100 8.38 -5.38 7.67
C VAL A 100 8.26 -6.84 8.08
N PHE A 101 7.48 -7.64 7.35
CA PHE A 101 7.30 -9.06 7.65
C PHE A 101 6.95 -9.86 6.40
N THR A 102 7.46 -11.11 6.34
CA THR A 102 7.08 -12.08 5.31
C THR A 102 7.25 -13.50 5.85
N LYS A 103 6.22 -14.33 5.66
CA LYS A 103 6.26 -15.75 6.01
C LYS A 103 5.19 -16.53 5.23
N GLY A 104 5.59 -17.60 4.55
CA GLY A 104 4.67 -18.36 3.69
C GLY A 104 4.04 -17.46 2.62
N THR A 105 2.71 -17.47 2.56
CA THR A 105 1.89 -16.68 1.63
C THR A 105 1.50 -15.29 2.15
N MET A 106 2.03 -14.88 3.31
CA MET A 106 1.70 -13.61 3.95
C MET A 106 2.90 -12.65 3.90
N ALA A 107 2.62 -11.39 3.58
CA ALA A 107 3.53 -10.28 3.78
C ALA A 107 2.83 -9.09 4.44
N VAL A 108 3.62 -8.29 5.13
CA VAL A 108 3.19 -7.04 5.75
C VAL A 108 4.09 -5.93 5.26
N LEU A 109 3.48 -4.90 4.68
CA LEU A 109 4.14 -3.66 4.28
C LEU A 109 3.74 -2.57 5.25
N ARG A 110 4.70 -1.78 5.73
CA ARG A 110 4.44 -0.51 6.40
C ARG A 110 4.40 0.59 5.35
N CYS A 111 3.33 1.36 5.34
CA CYS A 111 3.20 2.59 4.57
C CYS A 111 3.28 3.78 5.53
N SER A 112 4.21 4.69 5.26
CA SER A 112 4.41 5.92 6.01
C SER A 112 4.13 7.11 5.10
N ILE A 113 3.11 7.91 5.44
CA ILE A 113 2.74 9.12 4.71
C ILE A 113 3.61 10.26 5.23
N MET A 114 4.50 10.75 4.38
CA MET A 114 5.46 11.80 4.72
C MET A 114 4.84 13.19 4.52
N SER A 115 4.10 13.37 3.44
CA SER A 115 3.36 14.61 3.16
C SER A 115 2.22 14.36 2.19
N ILE A 116 1.19 15.19 2.26
CA ILE A 116 0.07 15.20 1.32
C ILE A 116 -0.13 16.60 0.76
N ASP A 117 -0.19 16.70 -0.56
CA ASP A 117 -0.73 17.86 -1.29
C ASP A 117 -2.23 17.63 -1.46
N PHE A 118 -2.99 18.15 -0.51
CA PHE A 118 -4.42 17.91 -0.41
C PHE A 118 -5.20 18.42 -1.63
N ALA A 119 -4.77 19.52 -2.24
CA ALA A 119 -5.41 20.04 -3.45
C ALA A 119 -5.20 19.09 -4.63
N LYS A 120 -4.00 18.51 -4.74
CA LYS A 120 -3.69 17.50 -5.76
C LYS A 120 -4.40 16.17 -5.50
N ALA A 121 -4.52 15.75 -4.24
CA ALA A 121 -5.26 14.55 -3.84
C ALA A 121 -6.75 14.68 -4.20
N ILE A 122 -7.39 15.79 -3.82
CA ILE A 122 -8.78 16.08 -4.21
C ILE A 122 -8.94 16.12 -5.72
N ARG A 123 -8.00 16.75 -6.45
CA ARG A 123 -8.03 16.76 -7.92
C ARG A 123 -8.03 15.35 -8.49
N ALA A 124 -7.13 14.50 -8.00
CA ALA A 124 -6.96 13.15 -8.50
C ALA A 124 -8.21 12.30 -8.26
N GLU A 125 -8.85 12.46 -7.11
CA GLU A 125 -9.99 11.65 -6.70
C GLU A 125 -11.34 12.17 -7.23
N LYS A 126 -11.56 13.49 -7.16
CA LYS A 126 -12.86 14.13 -7.43
C LYS A 126 -12.85 15.04 -8.67
N GLY A 127 -11.71 15.23 -9.32
CA GLY A 127 -11.56 16.10 -10.49
C GLY A 127 -11.61 17.60 -10.16
N GLU A 128 -11.77 18.43 -11.20
CA GLU A 128 -11.77 19.90 -11.06
C GLU A 128 -12.95 20.43 -10.20
N GLU A 129 -14.09 19.74 -10.21
CA GLU A 129 -15.23 20.10 -9.34
C GLU A 129 -14.87 19.98 -7.86
N GLY A 130 -14.15 18.92 -7.47
CA GLY A 130 -13.70 18.72 -6.09
C GLY A 130 -12.82 19.86 -5.59
N ILE A 131 -11.88 20.33 -6.42
CA ILE A 131 -11.02 21.46 -6.05
C ILE A 131 -11.81 22.75 -5.95
N MET A 132 -12.76 22.97 -6.85
CA MET A 132 -13.61 24.15 -6.77
C MET A 132 -14.41 24.16 -5.45
N HIS A 133 -14.95 23.01 -5.03
CA HIS A 133 -15.61 22.90 -3.73
C HIS A 133 -14.65 23.15 -2.56
N TYR A 134 -13.44 22.62 -2.64
CA TYR A 134 -12.39 22.86 -1.65
C TYR A 134 -12.01 24.35 -1.55
N GLN A 135 -11.82 25.02 -2.68
CA GLN A 135 -11.54 26.46 -2.73
C GLN A 135 -12.71 27.29 -2.19
N ASN A 136 -13.93 26.95 -2.58
CA ASN A 136 -15.14 27.61 -2.07
C ASN A 136 -15.28 27.46 -0.55
N MET A 137 -14.87 26.32 0.01
CA MET A 137 -14.84 26.11 1.46
C MET A 137 -13.84 27.06 2.14
N ILE A 138 -12.62 27.16 1.63
CA ILE A 138 -11.60 28.10 2.14
C ILE A 138 -12.07 29.55 2.00
N ASP A 139 -12.62 29.91 0.85
CA ASP A 139 -13.14 31.26 0.60
C ASP A 139 -14.33 31.59 1.51
N GLY A 140 -15.17 30.60 1.81
CA GLY A 140 -16.23 30.70 2.82
C GLY A 140 -15.67 30.98 4.21
N MET A 141 -14.62 30.26 4.64
CA MET A 141 -13.96 30.51 5.93
C MET A 141 -13.38 31.94 6.00
N LYS A 142 -12.72 32.39 4.93
CA LYS A 142 -12.20 33.76 4.82
C LYS A 142 -13.31 34.80 4.85
N TYR A 143 -14.45 34.52 4.21
CA TYR A 143 -15.61 35.41 4.22
C TYR A 143 -16.17 35.61 5.64
N PHE A 144 -16.03 34.61 6.52
CA PHE A 144 -16.38 34.71 7.94
C PHE A 144 -15.27 35.31 8.82
N ASP A 145 -14.29 36.00 8.22
CA ASP A 145 -13.15 36.64 8.89
C ASP A 145 -12.30 35.67 9.75
N MET A 146 -12.28 34.38 9.41
CA MET A 146 -11.31 33.45 10.00
C MET A 146 -9.90 33.86 9.59
N SER A 147 -8.99 33.89 10.56
CA SER A 147 -7.57 34.11 10.31
C SER A 147 -6.96 32.94 9.54
N ASP A 148 -5.85 33.20 8.84
CA ASP A 148 -5.12 32.15 8.12
C ASP A 148 -4.68 31.00 9.05
N ASP A 149 -4.36 31.31 10.31
CA ASP A 149 -3.99 30.31 11.33
C ASP A 149 -5.18 29.43 11.73
N GLU A 150 -6.37 30.01 11.89
CA GLU A 150 -7.61 29.26 12.19
C GLU A 150 -7.99 28.35 11.01
N ILE A 151 -7.90 28.87 9.79
CA ILE A 151 -8.14 28.09 8.57
C ILE A 151 -7.14 26.93 8.49
N ALA A 152 -5.85 27.19 8.70
CA ALA A 152 -4.82 26.16 8.67
C ALA A 152 -5.06 25.09 9.74
N SER A 153 -5.50 25.48 10.94
CA SER A 153 -5.85 24.54 12.01
C SER A 153 -7.04 23.66 11.63
N THR A 154 -8.13 24.26 11.14
CA THR A 154 -9.32 23.50 10.69
C THR A 154 -8.96 22.57 9.53
N MET A 155 -8.17 23.04 8.58
CA MET A 155 -7.75 22.21 7.45
C MET A 155 -6.82 21.07 7.87
N GLY A 156 -5.99 21.28 8.90
CA GLY A 156 -5.17 20.22 9.50
C GLY A 156 -6.02 19.11 10.13
N GLU A 157 -7.13 19.45 10.79
CA GLU A 157 -8.07 18.46 11.32
C GLU A 157 -8.74 17.65 10.21
N VAL A 158 -9.21 18.32 9.16
CA VAL A 158 -9.78 17.66 7.97
C VAL A 158 -8.76 16.73 7.31
N GLU A 159 -7.51 17.17 7.18
CA GLU A 159 -6.41 16.34 6.66
C GLU A 159 -6.22 15.08 7.51
N LEU A 160 -6.16 15.22 8.84
CA LEU A 160 -6.01 14.09 9.76
C LEU A 160 -7.16 13.10 9.69
N ASP A 161 -8.40 13.57 9.55
CA ASP A 161 -9.56 12.70 9.44
C ASP A 161 -9.56 11.92 8.12
N MET A 162 -9.19 12.55 7.00
CA MET A 162 -9.02 11.84 5.73
C MET A 162 -7.90 10.79 5.78
N LEU A 163 -6.80 11.09 6.47
CA LEU A 163 -5.71 10.12 6.63
C LEU A 163 -6.13 8.86 7.41
N LYS A 164 -7.17 8.94 8.25
CA LYS A 164 -7.70 7.77 8.98
C LYS A 164 -8.53 6.83 8.11
N GLU A 165 -9.20 7.36 7.08
CA GLU A 165 -9.99 6.56 6.13
C GLU A 165 -9.10 5.92 5.05
N PHE A 166 -7.95 6.56 4.79
CA PHE A 166 -6.98 6.17 3.77
C PHE A 166 -6.55 4.69 3.78
N PRO A 167 -6.28 4.04 4.93
CA PRO A 167 -5.92 2.62 4.95
C PRO A 167 -7.03 1.74 4.35
N GLU A 168 -8.28 1.98 4.70
CA GLU A 168 -9.41 1.16 4.24
C GLU A 168 -9.62 1.32 2.73
N GLU A 169 -9.53 2.55 2.22
CA GLU A 169 -9.63 2.84 0.78
C GLU A 169 -8.55 2.13 -0.03
N ILE A 170 -7.28 2.25 0.40
CA ILE A 170 -6.15 1.56 -0.23
C ILE A 170 -6.35 0.04 -0.19
N GLY A 171 -6.81 -0.50 0.95
CA GLY A 171 -7.06 -1.93 1.09
C GLY A 171 -8.11 -2.43 0.09
N ASN A 172 -9.21 -1.68 -0.05
CA ASN A 172 -10.29 -1.98 -0.97
C ASN A 172 -9.86 -1.87 -2.43
N GLU A 173 -9.10 -0.82 -2.79
CA GLU A 173 -8.60 -0.62 -4.14
C GLU A 173 -7.61 -1.72 -4.55
N LEU A 174 -6.62 -2.00 -3.70
CA LEU A 174 -5.67 -3.09 -3.95
C LEU A 174 -6.39 -4.42 -4.11
N LYS A 175 -7.33 -4.73 -3.20
CA LYS A 175 -8.13 -5.95 -3.31
C LYS A 175 -8.90 -6.02 -4.63
N ALA A 176 -9.54 -4.92 -5.04
CA ALA A 176 -10.28 -4.86 -6.29
C ALA A 176 -9.35 -5.07 -7.51
N GLU A 177 -8.15 -4.50 -7.51
CA GLU A 177 -7.16 -4.71 -8.57
C GLU A 177 -6.69 -6.17 -8.65
N PHE A 178 -6.44 -6.81 -7.51
CA PHE A 178 -6.10 -8.23 -7.51
C PHE A 178 -7.28 -9.11 -7.97
N GLU A 179 -8.51 -8.80 -7.55
CA GLU A 179 -9.71 -9.57 -7.93
C GLU A 179 -10.05 -9.42 -9.43
N LYS A 180 -9.90 -8.23 -10.01
CA LYS A 180 -10.06 -7.98 -11.46
C LYS A 180 -9.18 -8.92 -12.29
N GLU A 181 -8.04 -9.28 -11.74
CA GLU A 181 -7.00 -10.09 -12.38
C GLU A 181 -7.13 -11.57 -12.00
N GLY A 182 -8.18 -11.93 -11.25
CA GLY A 182 -8.49 -13.31 -10.87
C GLY A 182 -7.61 -13.85 -9.73
N LEU A 183 -6.90 -12.97 -9.02
CA LEU A 183 -6.06 -13.35 -7.89
C LEU A 183 -6.87 -13.29 -6.59
N LYS A 184 -6.94 -14.42 -5.88
CA LYS A 184 -7.56 -14.49 -4.56
C LYS A 184 -6.55 -14.12 -3.48
N VAL A 185 -6.59 -12.86 -3.06
CA VAL A 185 -5.81 -12.32 -1.94
C VAL A 185 -6.74 -11.70 -0.91
N ASN A 186 -6.40 -11.87 0.35
CA ASN A 186 -6.92 -11.03 1.41
C ASN A 186 -5.97 -9.85 1.59
N VAL A 187 -6.49 -8.63 1.46
CA VAL A 187 -5.75 -7.40 1.73
C VAL A 187 -6.45 -6.70 2.87
N GLU A 188 -5.73 -6.47 3.96
CA GLU A 188 -6.23 -5.76 5.13
C GLU A 188 -5.25 -4.68 5.55
N CYS A 189 -5.71 -3.44 5.52
CA CYS A 189 -4.94 -2.33 6.06
C CYS A 189 -5.31 -2.10 7.53
N LYS A 190 -4.31 -1.91 8.38
CA LYS A 190 -4.47 -1.70 9.83
C LYS A 190 -3.62 -0.53 10.29
N THR A 191 -4.14 0.25 11.24
CA THR A 191 -3.35 1.26 11.94
C THR A 191 -2.24 0.62 12.79
N GLU A 192 -1.29 1.41 13.28
CA GLU A 192 -0.23 0.89 14.15
C GLU A 192 -0.79 0.24 15.43
N GLU A 193 -1.88 0.79 15.97
CA GLU A 193 -2.54 0.28 17.18
C GLU A 193 -3.22 -1.08 16.96
N GLU A 194 -3.78 -1.30 15.76
CA GLU A 194 -4.52 -2.52 15.41
C GLU A 194 -3.62 -3.64 14.93
N GLN A 195 -2.45 -3.31 14.36
CA GLN A 195 -1.59 -4.26 13.65
C GLN A 195 -1.14 -5.43 14.53
N ALA A 196 -0.75 -5.16 15.77
CA ALA A 196 -0.30 -6.22 16.67
C ALA A 196 -1.41 -7.24 16.94
N LYS A 197 -2.62 -6.76 17.25
CA LYS A 197 -3.79 -7.61 17.49
C LYS A 197 -4.12 -8.44 16.26
N PHE A 198 -4.21 -7.78 15.09
CA PHE A 198 -4.46 -8.44 13.82
C PHE A 198 -3.47 -9.58 13.56
N LEU A 199 -2.16 -9.33 13.71
CA LEU A 199 -1.14 -10.34 13.45
C LEU A 199 -1.25 -11.53 14.42
N PHE A 200 -1.52 -11.30 15.71
CA PHE A 200 -1.73 -12.39 16.67
C PHE A 200 -2.97 -13.23 16.36
N ASP A 201 -4.08 -12.58 16.02
CA ASP A 201 -5.32 -13.27 15.65
C ASP A 201 -5.11 -14.10 14.36
N TYR A 202 -4.47 -13.52 13.35
CA TYR A 202 -4.11 -14.20 12.11
C TYR A 202 -3.22 -15.43 12.36
N MET A 203 -2.16 -15.29 13.16
CA MET A 203 -1.26 -16.41 13.48
C MET A 203 -2.00 -17.54 14.18
N LYS A 204 -2.97 -17.21 15.05
CA LYS A 204 -3.77 -18.21 15.76
C LYS A 204 -4.70 -18.98 14.83
N GLU A 205 -5.27 -18.32 13.82
CA GLU A 205 -6.23 -18.93 12.90
C GLU A 205 -5.58 -19.71 11.75
N HIS A 206 -4.41 -19.27 11.29
CA HIS A 206 -3.80 -19.77 10.06
C HIS A 206 -2.45 -20.47 10.24
N MET A 207 -1.85 -20.41 11.43
CA MET A 207 -0.50 -20.94 11.67
C MET A 207 -0.40 -21.95 12.82
N SER A 208 -1.54 -22.34 13.41
CA SER A 208 -1.64 -23.46 14.37
C SER A 208 -1.72 -24.80 13.66
#